data_AF-A0AA95FR36-F1
#
_entry.id   AF-A0AA95FR36-F1
#
_cell.length_a   1.000
_cell.length_b   1.000
_cell.length_c   1.000
_cell.angle_alpha   90.00
_cell.angle_beta   90.00
_cell.angle_gamma   90.00
#
_symmetry.space_group_name_H-M   'P 1'
#
loop_
_entity.id
_entity.type
_entity.pdbx_description
1 polymer ?
#
loop_
_entity_poly.entity_id
_entity_poly.type
_entity_poly.pdbx_seq_one_letter_code
_entity_poly.pdbx_strand_id
1 'polypeptide(L)'
;MSHHAESHLEPPVEPEADADEETWRAYLLASEEFERRHAGEGRVLRWWLLVGGLIGLYAAASLVLDKLSYYEQLATGHAPSLSCNFNPIIGCGQVINTPQASIFWSLPNPVIGVIAWPVVAALGVLLISGVTLRAWHWVALELGVIGGIVMVSWLQFQTIFHINALCPWCMVTWAVMIPTFWAVTARNLRRWAYDNAVAKLVYEVTPVWIVLHFLVLAGIIYAHFGSRLWA
;
A
#
# COMPACT_ATOMS: atom_id res chain seq x y z
N MET A 1 31.42 -10.37 -19.80
CA MET A 1 30.15 -10.90 -19.26
C MET A 1 30.14 -10.74 -17.73
N SER A 2 29.98 -9.53 -17.21
CA SER A 2 30.09 -9.24 -15.77
C SER A 2 28.98 -8.31 -15.27
N HIS A 3 27.72 -8.73 -15.46
CA HIS A 3 26.52 -7.96 -15.07
C HIS A 3 25.83 -8.43 -13.78
N HIS A 4 26.56 -9.05 -12.83
CA HIS A 4 25.93 -9.62 -11.62
C HIS A 4 26.53 -9.18 -10.27
N ALA A 5 27.19 -8.01 -10.19
CA ALA A 5 27.76 -7.51 -8.94
C ALA A 5 27.16 -6.17 -8.47
N GLU A 6 25.88 -5.88 -8.76
CA GLU A 6 25.25 -4.59 -8.44
C GLU A 6 24.22 -4.62 -7.30
N SER A 7 23.96 -5.78 -6.66
CA SER A 7 22.83 -5.88 -5.69
C SER A 7 23.17 -5.64 -4.23
N HIS A 8 24.45 -5.63 -3.81
CA HIS A 8 24.80 -5.52 -2.38
C HIS A 8 26.04 -4.65 -2.15
N LEU A 9 25.86 -3.33 -2.14
CA LEU A 9 26.80 -2.48 -1.41
C LEU A 9 26.40 -2.56 0.06
N GLU A 10 27.17 -3.29 0.85
CA GLU A 10 27.18 -3.13 2.31
C GLU A 10 27.57 -1.69 2.66
N PRO A 11 27.08 -1.12 3.77
CA PRO A 11 27.53 0.19 4.20
C PRO A 11 29.07 0.17 4.33
N PRO A 12 29.78 1.15 3.75
CA PRO A 12 31.24 1.16 3.84
C PRO A 12 31.65 1.16 5.32
N VAL A 13 32.61 0.30 5.66
CA VAL A 13 33.13 0.18 7.02
C VAL A 13 34.04 1.37 7.30
N GLU A 14 33.82 2.04 8.43
CA GLU A 14 34.64 3.17 8.85
C GLU A 14 36.11 2.73 9.04
N PRO A 15 37.09 3.42 8.44
CA PRO A 15 38.51 3.11 8.60
C PRO A 15 38.98 3.27 10.04
N GLU A 16 40.06 2.60 10.41
CA GLU A 16 40.76 2.89 11.67
C GLU A 16 41.26 4.34 11.70
N ALA A 17 41.34 4.93 12.90
CA ALA A 17 41.63 6.36 13.04
C ALA A 17 43.02 6.77 12.51
N ASP A 18 43.94 5.81 12.38
CA ASP A 18 45.29 5.96 11.85
C ASP A 18 45.41 5.58 10.35
N ALA A 19 44.29 5.30 9.68
CA ALA A 19 44.27 5.02 8.25
C ALA A 19 44.80 6.19 7.42
N ASP A 20 45.41 5.88 6.29
CA ASP A 20 45.95 6.88 5.37
C ASP A 20 44.85 7.73 4.72
N GLU A 21 45.26 8.87 4.15
CA GLU A 21 44.34 9.81 3.52
C GLU A 21 43.64 9.21 2.29
N GLU A 22 44.27 8.25 1.60
CA GLU A 22 43.68 7.56 0.45
C GLU A 22 42.51 6.66 0.87
N THR A 23 42.67 5.93 1.97
CA THR A 23 41.64 5.08 2.58
C THR A 23 40.46 5.91 3.07
N TRP A 24 40.71 7.04 3.72
CA TRP A 24 39.65 7.96 4.12
C TRP A 24 38.91 8.56 2.92
N ARG A 25 39.63 8.94 1.85
CA ARG A 25 39.00 9.43 0.60
C ARG A 25 38.15 8.35 -0.06
N ALA A 26 38.65 7.11 -0.12
CA ALA A 26 37.90 5.98 -0.66
C ALA A 26 36.64 5.69 0.16
N TYR A 27 36.73 5.72 1.50
CA TYR A 27 35.57 5.61 2.39
C TYR A 27 34.55 6.71 2.15
N LEU A 28 34.97 7.99 2.09
CA LEU A 28 34.06 9.11 1.89
C LEU A 28 33.34 9.01 0.53
N LEU A 29 34.05 8.69 -0.55
CA LEU A 29 33.47 8.49 -1.87
C LEU A 29 32.47 7.32 -1.89
N ALA A 30 32.85 6.19 -1.27
CA ALA A 30 31.96 5.03 -1.13
C ALA A 30 30.72 5.37 -0.28
N SER A 31 30.87 6.17 0.77
CA SER A 31 29.78 6.61 1.64
C SER A 31 28.82 7.55 0.91
N GLU A 32 29.31 8.51 0.14
CA GLU A 32 28.49 9.40 -0.70
C GLU A 32 27.75 8.62 -1.80
N GLU A 33 28.39 7.61 -2.40
CA GLU A 33 27.75 6.79 -3.42
C GLU A 33 26.68 5.85 -2.82
N PHE A 34 26.97 5.27 -1.64
CA PHE A 34 26.02 4.49 -0.86
C PHE A 34 24.81 5.34 -0.45
N GLU A 35 25.04 6.53 0.10
CA GLU A 35 23.98 7.46 0.48
C GLU A 35 23.16 7.91 -0.73
N ARG A 36 23.79 8.26 -1.87
CA ARG A 36 23.07 8.66 -3.08
C ARG A 36 22.17 7.56 -3.62
N ARG A 37 22.64 6.30 -3.64
CA ARG A 37 21.83 5.14 -4.09
C ARG A 37 20.65 4.89 -3.14
N HIS A 38 20.88 4.88 -1.83
CA HIS A 38 19.83 4.61 -0.84
C HIS A 38 18.89 5.80 -0.57
N ALA A 39 19.33 7.03 -0.87
CA ALA A 39 18.50 8.23 -0.82
C ALA A 39 17.34 8.16 -1.84
N GLY A 40 17.55 7.50 -2.98
CA GLY A 40 16.52 7.27 -4.01
C GLY A 40 15.41 6.34 -3.52
N GLU A 41 15.77 5.19 -2.94
CA GLU A 41 14.83 4.21 -2.40
C GLU A 41 13.99 4.77 -1.25
N GLY A 42 14.64 5.52 -0.35
CA GLY A 42 13.95 6.26 0.71
C GLY A 42 12.99 7.31 0.15
N ARG A 43 13.37 8.03 -0.91
CA ARG A 43 12.55 9.10 -1.50
C ARG A 43 11.26 8.58 -2.12
N VAL A 44 11.31 7.45 -2.83
CA VAL A 44 10.12 6.84 -3.45
C VAL A 44 9.09 6.48 -2.39
N LEU A 45 9.50 5.79 -1.31
CA LEU A 45 8.58 5.42 -0.22
C LEU A 45 7.97 6.66 0.44
N ARG A 46 8.74 7.72 0.69
CA ARG A 46 8.25 8.95 1.32
C ARG A 46 7.12 9.60 0.52
N TRP A 47 7.32 9.76 -0.78
CA TRP A 47 6.31 10.29 -1.68
C TRP A 47 5.13 9.34 -1.86
N TRP A 48 5.39 8.03 -1.89
CA TRP A 48 4.33 7.03 -1.96
C TRP A 48 3.40 7.08 -0.75
N LEU A 49 3.94 7.18 0.48
CA LEU A 49 3.11 7.28 1.68
C LEU A 49 2.21 8.53 1.65
N LEU A 50 2.72 9.66 1.14
CA LEU A 50 1.92 10.87 0.96
C LEU A 50 0.86 10.70 -0.13
N VAL A 51 1.28 10.43 -1.37
CA VAL A 51 0.39 10.40 -2.54
C VAL A 51 -0.59 9.23 -2.43
N GLY A 52 -0.08 8.04 -2.10
CA GLY A 52 -0.91 6.86 -1.83
C GLY A 52 -1.88 7.12 -0.69
N GLY A 53 -1.41 7.69 0.42
CA GLY A 53 -2.29 8.08 1.53
C GLY A 53 -3.43 9.02 1.11
N LEU A 54 -3.14 10.03 0.29
CA LEU A 54 -4.15 10.95 -0.23
C LEU A 54 -5.13 10.28 -1.21
N ILE A 55 -4.64 9.39 -2.09
CA ILE A 55 -5.50 8.63 -3.01
C ILE A 55 -6.42 7.69 -2.23
N GLY A 56 -5.88 6.99 -1.22
CA GLY A 56 -6.66 6.12 -0.35
C GLY A 56 -7.71 6.89 0.45
N LEU A 57 -7.34 8.06 0.98
CA LEU A 57 -8.27 8.96 1.66
C LEU A 57 -9.39 9.42 0.73
N TYR A 58 -9.05 9.83 -0.49
CA TYR A 58 -10.03 10.23 -1.49
C TYR A 58 -11.01 9.10 -1.80
N ALA A 59 -10.52 7.89 -2.04
CA ALA A 59 -11.37 6.73 -2.30
C ALA A 59 -12.28 6.39 -1.11
N ALA A 60 -11.76 6.46 0.13
CA ALA A 60 -12.53 6.21 1.33
C ALA A 60 -13.60 7.30 1.57
N ALA A 61 -13.27 8.57 1.34
CA ALA A 61 -14.20 9.68 1.45
C ALA A 61 -15.32 9.57 0.40
N SER A 62 -14.97 9.26 -0.86
CA SER A 62 -15.95 9.01 -1.92
C SER A 62 -16.91 7.87 -1.56
N LEU A 63 -16.40 6.77 -1.00
CA LEU A 63 -17.25 5.67 -0.51
C LEU A 63 -18.21 6.09 0.59
N VAL A 64 -17.79 6.97 1.51
CA VAL A 64 -18.68 7.50 2.56
C VAL A 64 -19.77 8.36 1.93
N LEU A 65 -19.41 9.28 1.02
CA LEU A 65 -20.36 10.15 0.33
C LEU A 65 -21.37 9.36 -0.52
N ASP A 66 -20.89 8.35 -1.23
CA ASP A 66 -21.69 7.42 -2.02
C ASP A 66 -22.68 6.64 -1.13
N LYS A 67 -22.27 6.24 0.09
CA LYS A 67 -23.16 5.57 1.04
C LYS A 67 -24.23 6.52 1.58
N LEU A 68 -23.87 7.78 1.87
CA LEU A 68 -24.82 8.79 2.36
C LEU A 68 -25.85 9.13 1.29
N SER A 69 -25.41 9.39 0.05
CA SER A 69 -26.32 9.70 -1.06
C SER A 69 -27.26 8.54 -1.39
N TYR A 70 -26.80 7.30 -1.23
CA TYR A 70 -27.65 6.11 -1.37
C TYR A 70 -28.80 6.11 -0.35
N TYR A 71 -28.52 6.40 0.93
CA TYR A 71 -29.56 6.45 1.97
C TYR A 71 -30.50 7.65 1.80
N GLU A 72 -30.00 8.80 1.33
CA GLU A 72 -30.82 9.97 1.03
C GLU A 72 -31.81 9.71 -0.11
N GLN A 73 -31.36 9.05 -1.17
CA GLN A 73 -32.21 8.65 -2.29
C GLN A 73 -33.30 7.68 -1.84
N LEU A 74 -32.95 6.69 -1.00
CA LEU A 74 -33.93 5.79 -0.41
C LEU A 74 -34.96 6.51 0.48
N ALA A 75 -34.51 7.46 1.29
CA ALA A 75 -35.38 8.24 2.17
C ALA A 75 -36.36 9.15 1.39
N THR A 76 -35.95 9.60 0.21
CA THR A 76 -36.78 10.46 -0.67
C THR A 76 -37.62 9.67 -1.68
N GLY A 77 -37.58 8.33 -1.63
CA GLY A 77 -38.37 7.45 -2.51
C GLY A 77 -37.81 7.32 -3.94
N HIS A 78 -36.58 7.78 -4.18
CA HIS A 78 -35.91 7.64 -5.48
C HIS A 78 -35.20 6.28 -5.60
N ALA A 79 -35.19 5.73 -6.82
CA ALA A 79 -34.37 4.57 -7.13
C ALA A 79 -32.88 4.96 -7.04
N PRO A 80 -32.07 4.29 -6.19
CA PRO A 80 -30.71 4.74 -5.95
C PRO A 80 -29.84 4.58 -7.20
N SER A 81 -29.25 5.70 -7.64
CA SER A 81 -28.23 5.75 -8.70
C SER A 81 -26.94 6.32 -8.11
N LEU A 82 -25.86 5.54 -8.19
CA LEU A 82 -24.53 5.98 -7.75
C LEU A 82 -23.65 6.27 -8.96
N SER A 83 -22.81 7.29 -8.84
CA SER A 83 -21.90 7.76 -9.91
C SER A 83 -20.89 6.69 -10.36
N CYS A 84 -20.55 5.75 -9.47
CA CYS A 84 -19.63 4.64 -9.73
C CYS A 84 -20.33 3.33 -10.15
N ASN A 85 -21.60 3.38 -10.55
CA ASN A 85 -22.35 2.24 -11.06
C ASN A 85 -22.28 2.20 -12.60
N PHE A 86 -21.30 1.48 -13.15
CA PHE A 86 -21.07 1.40 -14.59
C PHE A 86 -21.82 0.24 -15.23
N ASN A 87 -21.79 -0.93 -14.60
CA ASN A 87 -22.54 -2.11 -15.02
C ASN A 87 -22.95 -2.94 -13.78
N PRO A 88 -23.84 -3.95 -13.91
CA PRO A 88 -24.34 -4.72 -12.78
C PRO A 88 -23.27 -5.43 -11.95
N ILE A 89 -22.08 -5.67 -12.53
CA ILE A 89 -20.93 -6.31 -11.87
C ILE A 89 -19.95 -5.26 -11.34
N ILE A 90 -19.75 -4.14 -12.03
CA ILE A 90 -18.83 -3.04 -11.69
C ILE A 90 -19.68 -1.87 -11.20
N GLY A 91 -20.03 -1.94 -9.92
CA GLY A 91 -20.92 -0.97 -9.30
C GLY A 91 -20.81 -0.97 -7.78
N CYS A 92 -20.79 0.24 -7.21
CA CYS A 92 -20.73 0.40 -5.75
C CYS A 92 -22.03 -0.03 -5.06
N GLY A 93 -23.19 0.13 -5.72
CA GLY A 93 -24.51 -0.06 -5.09
C GLY A 93 -24.74 -1.46 -4.52
N GLN A 94 -24.26 -2.50 -5.21
CA GLN A 94 -24.41 -3.89 -4.77
C GLN A 94 -23.49 -4.23 -3.58
N VAL A 95 -22.37 -3.52 -3.43
CA VAL A 95 -21.40 -3.75 -2.35
C VAL A 95 -21.75 -2.92 -1.11
N ILE A 96 -22.21 -1.68 -1.32
CA ILE A 96 -22.35 -0.66 -0.26
C ILE A 96 -23.50 -0.93 0.72
N ASN A 97 -24.48 -1.74 0.32
CA ASN A 97 -25.65 -2.09 1.15
C ASN A 97 -25.54 -3.48 1.80
N THR A 98 -24.38 -4.11 1.71
CA THR A 98 -24.18 -5.43 2.31
C THR A 98 -23.85 -5.34 3.79
N PRO A 99 -24.24 -6.32 4.64
CA PRO A 99 -23.82 -6.38 6.04
C PRO A 99 -22.28 -6.38 6.19
N GLN A 100 -21.58 -6.92 5.20
CA GLN A 100 -20.12 -6.92 5.08
C GLN A 100 -19.54 -5.51 4.90
N ALA A 101 -20.34 -4.50 4.55
CA ALA A 101 -19.92 -3.11 4.49
C ALA A 101 -19.77 -2.48 5.90
N SER A 102 -20.13 -3.19 6.97
CA SER A 102 -20.04 -2.74 8.37
C SER A 102 -19.60 -3.89 9.30
N ILE A 103 -18.29 -4.17 9.35
CA ILE A 103 -17.76 -5.39 10.02
C ILE A 103 -17.39 -5.14 11.49
N PHE A 104 -16.98 -3.93 11.85
CA PHE A 104 -16.51 -3.61 13.20
C PHE A 104 -17.52 -2.71 13.89
N TRP A 105 -18.27 -3.22 14.87
CA TRP A 105 -19.17 -2.42 15.72
C TRP A 105 -20.25 -1.66 14.94
N SER A 106 -20.67 -2.19 13.79
CA SER A 106 -21.56 -1.53 12.80
C SER A 106 -20.97 -0.27 12.15
N LEU A 107 -19.67 -0.01 12.34
CA LEU A 107 -18.96 1.07 11.69
C LEU A 107 -18.79 0.74 10.20
N PRO A 108 -19.20 1.63 9.28
CA PRO A 108 -18.97 1.42 7.85
C PRO A 108 -17.48 1.28 7.57
N ASN A 109 -17.06 0.23 6.86
CA ASN A 109 -15.65 -0.01 6.52
C ASN A 109 -14.94 1.21 5.89
N PRO A 110 -15.60 2.04 5.06
CA PRO A 110 -14.99 3.27 4.53
C PRO A 110 -14.55 4.26 5.62
N VAL A 111 -15.20 4.29 6.78
CA VAL A 111 -14.83 5.18 7.90
C VAL A 111 -13.47 4.80 8.48
N ILE A 112 -13.15 3.52 8.53
CA ILE A 112 -11.82 3.05 8.94
C ILE A 112 -10.76 3.61 7.97
N GLY A 113 -11.05 3.60 6.67
CA GLY A 113 -10.20 4.21 5.65
C GLY A 113 -10.02 5.71 5.84
N VAL A 114 -11.10 6.45 6.13
CA VAL A 114 -11.04 7.90 6.39
C VAL A 114 -10.19 8.23 7.62
N ILE A 115 -10.05 7.33 8.59
CA ILE A 115 -9.19 7.52 9.77
C ILE A 115 -7.75 7.10 9.47
N ALA A 116 -7.54 5.95 8.81
CA ALA A 116 -6.22 5.37 8.63
C ALA A 116 -5.38 6.06 7.54
N TRP A 117 -6.00 6.40 6.40
CA TRP A 117 -5.27 6.99 5.27
C TRP A 117 -4.64 8.36 5.55
N PRO A 118 -5.28 9.29 6.30
CA PRO A 118 -4.64 10.53 6.72
C PRO A 118 -3.39 10.30 7.57
N VAL A 119 -3.37 9.28 8.42
CA VAL A 119 -2.19 8.95 9.24
C VAL A 119 -1.03 8.54 8.33
N VAL A 120 -1.28 7.70 7.32
CA VAL A 120 -0.28 7.31 6.32
C VAL A 120 0.24 8.54 5.56
N ALA A 121 -0.66 9.41 5.11
CA ALA A 121 -0.31 10.64 4.40
C ALA A 121 0.54 11.58 5.27
N ALA A 122 0.16 11.77 6.55
CA ALA A 122 0.88 12.59 7.51
C ALA A 122 2.29 12.07 7.78
N LEU A 123 2.46 10.75 7.91
CA LEU A 123 3.79 10.13 8.01
C LEU A 123 4.64 10.38 6.75
N GLY A 124 4.02 10.36 5.57
CA GLY A 124 4.66 10.78 4.32
C GLY A 124 5.17 12.22 4.38
N VAL A 125 4.35 13.17 4.81
CA VAL A 125 4.75 14.59 4.98
C VAL A 125 5.92 14.73 5.95
N LEU A 126 5.86 14.08 7.12
CA LEU A 126 6.93 14.12 8.12
C LEU A 126 8.26 13.61 7.56
N LEU A 127 8.24 12.53 6.79
CA LEU A 127 9.47 12.00 6.21
C LEU A 127 10.02 12.87 5.07
N ILE A 128 9.14 13.52 4.30
CA ILE A 128 9.53 14.48 3.26
C ILE A 128 10.17 15.73 3.88
N SER A 129 9.65 16.21 5.01
CA SER A 129 10.23 17.35 5.73
C SER A 129 11.54 17.02 6.46
N GLY A 130 12.04 15.79 6.35
CA GLY A 130 13.32 15.36 6.91
C GLY A 130 13.24 14.85 8.35
N VAL A 131 12.03 14.66 8.91
CA VAL A 131 11.86 14.12 10.26
C VAL A 131 12.28 12.65 10.29
N THR A 132 13.17 12.31 11.23
CA THR A 132 13.56 10.94 11.49
C THR A 132 12.56 10.27 12.44
N LEU A 133 11.78 9.32 11.91
CA LEU A 133 10.81 8.57 12.72
C LEU A 133 11.51 7.57 13.65
N ARG A 134 11.12 7.57 14.93
CA ARG A 134 11.56 6.57 15.92
C ARG A 134 11.07 5.16 15.55
N ALA A 135 11.78 4.13 15.98
CA ALA A 135 11.49 2.72 15.65
C ALA A 135 10.04 2.29 15.91
N TRP A 136 9.43 2.77 17.01
CA TRP A 136 8.04 2.42 17.35
C TRP A 136 7.02 2.90 16.31
N HIS A 137 7.26 4.02 15.62
CA HIS A 137 6.36 4.48 14.56
C HIS A 137 6.36 3.51 13.37
N TRP A 138 7.52 2.93 13.06
CA TRP A 138 7.65 1.93 12.00
C TRP A 138 7.00 0.61 12.37
N VAL A 139 7.08 0.20 13.63
CA VAL A 139 6.34 -0.97 14.15
C VAL A 139 4.84 -0.71 14.11
N ALA A 140 4.37 0.45 14.57
CA ALA A 140 2.96 0.81 14.53
C ALA A 140 2.42 0.87 13.08
N LEU A 141 3.22 1.43 12.15
CA LEU A 141 2.87 1.46 10.74
C LEU A 141 2.80 0.05 10.14
N GLU A 142 3.76 -0.84 10.46
CA GLU A 142 3.75 -2.24 10.04
C GLU A 142 2.47 -2.95 10.49
N LEU A 143 2.15 -2.84 11.79
CA LEU A 143 0.94 -3.44 12.35
C LEU A 143 -0.32 -2.89 11.68
N GLY A 144 -0.34 -1.59 11.40
CA GLY A 144 -1.42 -0.93 10.66
C GLY A 144 -1.58 -1.46 9.24
N VAL A 145 -0.48 -1.59 8.47
CA VAL A 145 -0.55 -2.10 7.08
C VAL A 145 -0.84 -3.59 7.03
N ILE A 146 -0.40 -4.39 8.01
CA ILE A 146 -0.80 -5.80 8.15
C ILE A 146 -2.30 -5.91 8.39
N GLY A 147 -2.83 -5.14 9.35
CA GLY A 147 -4.27 -5.08 9.60
C GLY A 147 -5.05 -4.63 8.35
N GLY A 148 -4.52 -3.62 7.64
CA GLY A 148 -5.07 -3.09 6.41
C GLY A 148 -5.12 -4.11 5.27
N ILE A 149 -4.02 -4.81 4.99
CA ILE A 149 -3.97 -5.79 3.90
C ILE A 149 -4.84 -7.02 4.20
N VAL A 150 -4.91 -7.46 5.46
CA VAL A 150 -5.79 -8.55 5.89
C VAL A 150 -7.25 -8.15 5.69
N MET A 151 -7.63 -6.95 6.14
CA MET A 151 -8.98 -6.41 5.92
C MET A 151 -9.32 -6.32 4.42
N VAL A 152 -8.40 -5.76 3.63
CA VAL A 152 -8.59 -5.61 2.18
C VAL A 152 -8.74 -6.97 1.50
N SER A 153 -7.90 -7.94 1.85
CA SER A 153 -7.95 -9.30 1.28
C SER A 153 -9.25 -10.03 1.65
N TRP A 154 -9.72 -9.84 2.88
CA TRP A 154 -11.03 -10.34 3.31
C TRP A 154 -12.16 -9.71 2.48
N LEU A 155 -12.14 -8.39 2.30
CA LEU A 155 -13.15 -7.69 1.51
C LEU A 155 -13.11 -8.07 0.03
N GLN A 156 -11.92 -8.30 -0.54
CA GLN A 156 -11.76 -8.86 -1.89
C GLN A 156 -12.46 -10.22 -2.01
N PHE A 157 -12.24 -11.10 -1.04
CA PHE A 157 -12.90 -12.41 -1.02
C PHE A 157 -14.42 -12.28 -0.95
N GLN A 158 -14.94 -11.38 -0.10
CA GLN A 158 -16.38 -11.12 0.00
C GLN A 158 -16.96 -10.56 -1.30
N THR A 159 -16.31 -9.57 -1.92
CA THR A 159 -16.82 -8.93 -3.14
C THR A 159 -16.79 -9.86 -4.34
N ILE A 160 -15.73 -10.66 -4.48
CA ILE A 160 -15.56 -11.59 -5.60
C ILE A 160 -16.51 -12.79 -5.45
N PHE A 161 -16.44 -13.52 -4.35
CA PHE A 161 -17.08 -14.85 -4.27
C PHE A 161 -18.49 -14.84 -3.67
N HIS A 162 -18.83 -13.85 -2.83
CA HIS A 162 -20.15 -13.78 -2.19
C HIS A 162 -21.07 -12.75 -2.85
N ILE A 163 -20.59 -11.51 -3.00
CA ILE A 163 -21.39 -10.41 -3.55
C ILE A 163 -21.44 -10.48 -5.08
N ASN A 164 -20.39 -11.03 -5.71
CA ASN A 164 -20.23 -11.08 -7.16
C ASN A 164 -20.30 -9.69 -7.81
N ALA A 165 -19.70 -8.69 -7.16
CA ALA A 165 -19.62 -7.32 -7.67
C ALA A 165 -18.31 -6.63 -7.25
N LEU A 166 -17.76 -5.80 -8.13
CA LEU A 166 -16.52 -5.05 -7.96
C LEU A 166 -16.83 -3.56 -7.80
N CYS A 167 -16.39 -2.97 -6.70
CA CYS A 167 -16.51 -1.54 -6.47
C CYS A 167 -15.25 -0.80 -6.93
N PRO A 168 -15.33 0.19 -7.84
CA PRO A 168 -14.18 0.98 -8.30
C PRO A 168 -13.38 1.63 -7.17
N TRP A 169 -14.05 2.22 -6.17
CA TRP A 169 -13.37 2.84 -5.05
C TRP A 169 -12.66 1.84 -4.13
N CYS A 170 -13.23 0.64 -3.95
CA CYS A 170 -12.55 -0.44 -3.26
C CYS A 170 -11.30 -0.87 -4.03
N MET A 171 -11.38 -1.01 -5.35
CA MET A 171 -10.22 -1.34 -6.20
C MET A 171 -9.11 -0.28 -6.10
N VAL A 172 -9.46 1.01 -6.04
CA VAL A 172 -8.48 2.08 -5.77
C VAL A 172 -7.81 1.88 -4.40
N THR A 173 -8.59 1.55 -3.38
CA THR A 173 -8.05 1.25 -2.03
C THR A 173 -7.11 0.04 -2.07
N TRP A 174 -7.44 -1.00 -2.84
CA TRP A 174 -6.57 -2.17 -3.04
C TRP A 174 -5.27 -1.78 -3.75
N ALA A 175 -5.37 -0.95 -4.78
CA ALA A 175 -4.26 -0.47 -5.58
C ALA A 175 -3.23 0.32 -4.75
N VAL A 176 -3.67 1.01 -3.69
CA VAL A 176 -2.79 1.72 -2.78
C VAL A 176 -2.30 0.84 -1.62
N MET A 177 -3.18 0.02 -1.03
CA MET A 177 -2.83 -0.80 0.14
C MET A 177 -1.76 -1.84 -0.18
N ILE A 178 -1.85 -2.51 -1.34
CA ILE A 178 -0.92 -3.59 -1.71
C ILE A 178 0.54 -3.07 -1.81
N PRO A 179 0.85 -2.01 -2.58
CA PRO A 179 2.21 -1.47 -2.61
C PRO A 179 2.65 -0.89 -1.27
N THR A 180 1.73 -0.28 -0.51
CA THR A 180 2.05 0.28 0.81
C THR A 180 2.50 -0.81 1.77
N PHE A 181 1.80 -1.94 1.81
CA PHE A 181 2.19 -3.12 2.59
C PHE A 181 3.58 -3.59 2.19
N TRP A 182 3.80 -3.93 0.92
CA TRP A 182 5.09 -4.45 0.46
C TRP A 182 6.25 -3.48 0.70
N ALA A 183 6.06 -2.19 0.46
CA ALA A 183 7.11 -1.19 0.62
C ALA A 183 7.47 -0.93 2.10
N VAL A 184 6.47 -0.90 2.99
CA VAL A 184 6.71 -0.75 4.44
C VAL A 184 7.34 -2.02 5.01
N THR A 185 6.82 -3.20 4.65
CA THR A 185 7.37 -4.49 5.09
C THR A 185 8.80 -4.68 4.60
N ALA A 186 9.10 -4.39 3.33
CA ALA A 186 10.46 -4.46 2.78
C ALA A 186 11.45 -3.57 3.55
N ARG A 187 11.06 -2.32 3.83
CA ARG A 187 11.88 -1.41 4.63
C ARG A 187 12.14 -1.97 6.02
N ASN A 188 11.10 -2.46 6.69
CA ASN A 188 11.20 -2.96 8.04
C ASN A 188 12.03 -4.24 8.12
N LEU A 189 11.85 -5.17 7.19
CA LEU A 189 12.65 -6.38 7.05
C LEU A 189 14.13 -6.08 6.83
N ARG A 190 14.46 -5.11 5.97
CA ARG A 190 15.85 -4.66 5.75
C ARG A 190 16.51 -4.15 7.04
N ARG A 191 15.73 -3.61 7.97
CA ARG A 191 16.22 -3.07 9.25
C ARG A 191 16.19 -4.07 10.40
N TRP A 192 15.20 -4.96 10.45
CA TRP A 192 14.98 -5.88 11.58
C TRP A 192 15.60 -7.25 11.36
N ALA A 193 15.74 -7.70 10.11
CA ALA A 193 16.14 -9.06 9.76
C ALA A 193 17.11 -9.07 8.58
N TYR A 194 18.12 -8.20 8.60
CA TYR A 194 19.00 -7.98 7.43
C TYR A 194 19.78 -9.25 7.00
N ASP A 195 20.23 -10.06 7.96
CA ASP A 195 20.97 -11.31 7.70
C ASP A 195 20.07 -12.49 7.27
N ASN A 196 18.76 -12.33 7.31
CA ASN A 196 17.84 -13.42 6.99
C ASN A 196 17.64 -13.53 5.47
N ALA A 197 18.02 -14.67 4.90
CA ALA A 197 17.92 -14.93 3.47
C ALA A 197 16.49 -14.78 2.90
N VAL A 198 15.46 -15.10 3.68
CA VAL A 198 14.05 -14.93 3.29
C VAL A 198 13.67 -13.45 3.31
N ALA A 199 14.07 -12.72 4.35
CA ALA A 199 13.84 -11.28 4.43
C ALA A 199 14.52 -10.55 3.26
N LYS A 200 15.73 -10.99 2.92
CA LYS A 200 16.51 -10.51 1.76
C LYS A 200 15.76 -10.66 0.44
N LEU A 201 15.22 -11.85 0.18
CA LEU A 201 14.36 -12.07 -0.99
C LEU A 201 13.14 -11.14 -1.01
N VAL A 202 12.54 -10.84 0.14
CA VAL A 202 11.36 -9.96 0.19
C VAL A 202 11.73 -8.52 -0.15
N TYR A 203 12.77 -7.94 0.45
CA TYR A 203 13.07 -6.52 0.25
C TYR A 203 13.77 -6.22 -1.07
N GLU A 204 14.55 -7.14 -1.64
CA GLU A 204 15.31 -6.91 -2.88
C GLU A 204 14.45 -6.93 -4.13
N VAL A 205 13.43 -7.78 -4.17
CA VAL A 205 12.50 -7.89 -5.30
C VAL A 205 11.10 -7.40 -4.94
N THR A 206 11.00 -6.41 -4.05
CA THR A 206 9.73 -5.78 -3.65
C THR A 206 8.81 -5.42 -4.83
N PRO A 207 9.29 -4.81 -5.93
CA PRO A 207 8.43 -4.51 -7.08
C PRO A 207 7.85 -5.77 -7.74
N VAL A 208 8.60 -6.89 -7.76
CA VAL A 208 8.14 -8.17 -8.29
C VAL A 208 7.00 -8.71 -7.45
N TRP A 209 7.10 -8.64 -6.12
CA TRP A 209 6.02 -9.05 -5.22
C TRP A 209 4.75 -8.23 -5.41
N ILE A 210 4.88 -6.92 -5.61
CA ILE A 210 3.75 -6.03 -5.92
C ILE A 210 3.07 -6.44 -7.22
N VAL A 211 3.86 -6.58 -8.30
CA VAL A 211 3.34 -6.98 -9.62
C VAL A 211 2.69 -8.36 -9.55
N LEU A 212 3.35 -9.33 -8.91
CA LEU A 212 2.81 -10.67 -8.72
C LEU A 212 1.47 -10.65 -7.97
N HIS A 213 1.36 -9.85 -6.91
CA HIS A 213 0.13 -9.73 -6.14
C HIS A 213 -1.02 -9.19 -7.01
N PHE A 214 -0.75 -8.16 -7.83
CA PHE A 214 -1.74 -7.65 -8.79
C PHE A 214 -2.08 -8.65 -9.89
N LEU A 215 -1.10 -9.40 -10.42
CA LEU A 215 -1.35 -10.43 -11.43
C LEU A 215 -2.22 -11.56 -10.88
N VAL A 216 -1.94 -12.00 -9.65
CA VAL A 216 -2.75 -13.02 -8.97
C VAL A 216 -4.17 -12.49 -8.74
N LEU A 217 -4.32 -11.27 -8.21
CA LEU A 217 -5.63 -10.67 -7.98
C LEU A 217 -6.41 -10.50 -9.28
N ALA A 218 -5.79 -9.96 -10.33
CA ALA A 218 -6.40 -9.81 -11.65
C ALA A 218 -6.77 -11.17 -12.26
N GLY A 219 -5.91 -12.17 -12.10
CA GLY A 219 -6.15 -13.55 -12.53
C GLY A 219 -7.36 -14.17 -11.82
N ILE A 220 -7.49 -13.97 -10.50
CA ILE A 220 -8.65 -14.44 -9.72
C ILE A 220 -9.93 -13.74 -10.21
N ILE A 221 -9.90 -12.41 -10.38
CA ILE A 221 -11.04 -11.63 -10.87
C ILE A 221 -11.44 -12.12 -12.26
N TYR A 222 -10.48 -12.28 -13.17
CA TYR A 222 -10.75 -12.76 -14.53
C TYR A 222 -11.26 -14.20 -14.54
N ALA A 223 -10.71 -15.10 -13.73
CA ALA A 223 -11.17 -16.49 -13.65
C ALA A 223 -12.61 -16.59 -13.12
N HIS A 224 -12.99 -15.72 -12.18
CA HIS A 224 -14.31 -15.72 -11.57
C HIS A 224 -15.38 -15.05 -12.44
N PHE A 225 -15.10 -13.85 -12.98
CA PHE A 225 -16.08 -13.09 -13.76
C PHE A 225 -15.98 -13.31 -15.27
N GLY A 226 -14.81 -13.67 -15.80
CA GLY A 226 -14.58 -14.00 -17.20
C GLY A 226 -15.04 -12.91 -18.17
N SER A 227 -15.78 -13.33 -19.21
CA SER A 227 -16.38 -12.42 -20.19
C SER A 227 -17.51 -11.56 -19.63
N ARG A 228 -18.07 -11.90 -18.46
CA ARG A 228 -19.18 -11.15 -17.85
C ARG A 228 -18.78 -9.75 -17.39
N LEU A 229 -17.48 -9.49 -17.20
CA LEU A 229 -16.98 -8.13 -16.90
C LEU A 229 -17.33 -7.12 -18.01
N TRP A 230 -17.51 -7.60 -19.24
CA TRP A 230 -17.68 -6.80 -20.45
C TRP A 230 -19.04 -6.97 -21.12
N ALA A 231 -19.93 -7.77 -20.50
CA ALA A 231 -21.29 -8.03 -20.97
C ALA A 231 -22.27 -7.04 -20.33
#